data_AF-A0A371MQM2-F1
#
_entry.id   AF-A0A371MQM2-F1
#
_cell.length_a   1.000
_cell.length_b   1.000
_cell.length_c   1.000
_cell.angle_alpha   90.00
_cell.angle_beta   90.00
_cell.angle_gamma   90.00
#
_symmetry.space_group_name_H-M   'P 1'
#
loop_
_entity.id
_entity.type
_entity.pdbx_description
1 polymer ?
#
loop_
_entity_poly.entity_id
_entity_poly.type
_entity_poly.pdbx_seq_one_letter_code
_entity_poly.pdbx_strand_id
1 'polypeptide(L)' 'MTIIVTGGDGYLGWPTSLRIASRTDERVLIVDNFGRREWVSEVGSVSATPIANIETR' A
#
# COMPACT_ATOMS: atom_id res chain seq x y z
N MET A 1 17.23 12.18 -2.38
CA MET A 1 17.24 10.71 -2.44
C MET A 1 15.83 10.17 -2.71
N THR A 2 15.72 8.89 -3.10
CA THR A 2 14.43 8.20 -3.25
C THR A 2 14.31 7.12 -2.18
N ILE A 3 13.19 7.12 -1.46
CA ILE A 3 12.83 6.08 -0.50
C ILE A 3 11.85 5.14 -1.19
N ILE A 4 12.20 3.85 -1.27
CA ILE A 4 11.33 2.82 -1.85
C ILE A 4 10.66 2.04 -0.72
N VAL A 5 9.33 1.94 -0.78
CA VAL A 5 8.52 1.09 0.11
C VAL A 5 7.99 -0.08 -0.70
N THR A 6 8.56 -1.26 -0.49
CA THR A 6 8.07 -2.52 -1.07
C THR A 6 6.88 -3.03 -0.27
N GLY A 7 5.81 -3.45 -0.94
CA GLY A 7 4.57 -3.86 -0.28
C GLY A 7 3.73 -2.66 0.20
N GLY A 8 3.85 -1.51 -0.46
CA GLY A 8 3.24 -0.26 0.00
C GLY A 8 1.73 -0.16 -0.15
N ASP A 9 1.05 -1.12 -0.79
CA ASP A 9 -0.42 -1.24 -0.73
C ASP A 9 -0.90 -2.02 0.51
N GLY A 10 0.01 -2.71 1.19
CA GLY A 10 -0.29 -3.51 2.37
C GLY A 10 -0.67 -2.69 3.60
N TYR A 11 -1.20 -3.39 4.61
CA TYR A 11 -1.65 -2.82 5.88
C TYR A 11 -0.61 -1.93 6.58
N LEU A 12 0.66 -2.34 6.59
CA LEU A 12 1.75 -1.53 7.13
C LEU A 12 2.36 -0.60 6.09
N GLY A 13 2.48 -1.06 4.85
CA GLY A 13 3.17 -0.33 3.79
C GLY A 13 2.49 0.99 3.44
N TRP A 14 1.16 1.01 3.34
CA TRP A 14 0.40 2.22 3.00
C TRP A 14 0.56 3.33 4.05
N PRO A 15 0.21 3.12 5.34
CA PRO A 15 0.37 4.17 6.35
C PRO A 15 1.84 4.54 6.58
N THR A 16 2.78 3.61 6.43
CA THR A 16 4.21 3.92 6.53
C THR A 16 4.64 4.87 5.41
N SER A 17 4.19 4.62 4.17
CA SER A 17 4.52 5.48 3.02
C SER A 17 3.98 6.91 3.22
N LEU A 18 2.73 7.05 3.66
CA LEU A 18 2.13 8.35 4.00
C LEU A 18 2.87 9.04 5.15
N ARG A 19 3.28 8.27 6.17
CA ARG A 19 4.03 8.80 7.31
C ARG A 19 5.40 9.32 6.91
N ILE A 20 6.11 8.60 6.04
CA ILE A 20 7.40 9.04 5.50
C ILE A 20 7.18 10.30 4.66
N ALA A 21 6.24 10.27 3.70
CA ALA A 21 5.96 11.39 2.81
C ALA A 21 5.56 12.68 3.55
N SER A 22 4.86 12.58 4.69
CA SER A 22 4.50 13.74 5.52
C SER A 22 5.65 14.31 6.37
N ARG A 23 6.83 13.71 6.35
CA ARG A 23 7.97 14.04 7.23
C ARG A 23 9.28 14.29 6.48
N THR A 24 9.26 14.21 5.17
CA THR A 24 10.45 14.33 4.33
C THR A 24 10.12 15.04 3.03
N ASP A 25 11.08 15.77 2.49
CA ASP A 25 11.03 16.34 1.14
C ASP A 25 11.52 15.33 0.07
N GLU A 26 11.93 14.14 0.50
CA GLU A 26 12.44 13.10 -0.38
C GLU A 26 11.33 12.41 -1.17
N ARG A 27 11.67 11.94 -2.37
CA ARG A 27 10.73 11.17 -3.21
C ARG A 27 10.42 9.84 -2.53
N VAL A 28 9.13 9.58 -2.28
CA VAL A 28 8.65 8.27 -1.81
C VAL A 28 8.05 7.51 -2.99
N LEU A 29 8.57 6.31 -3.27
CA LEU A 29 8.06 5.41 -4.30
C LEU A 29 7.53 4.14 -3.63
N ILE A 30 6.27 3.80 -3.91
CA ILE A 30 5.69 2.53 -3.50
C ILE A 30 5.82 1.52 -4.65
N VAL A 31 6.19 0.29 -4.33
CA VAL A 31 6.17 -0.84 -5.27
C VAL A 31 5.35 -1.96 -4.65
N ASP A 32 4.31 -2.40 -5.34
CA ASP A 32 3.43 -3.48 -4.90
C ASP A 32 2.87 -4.21 -6.12
N ASN A 33 2.62 -5.52 -5.99
CA ASN A 33 2.05 -6.36 -7.04
C ASN A 33 0.59 -6.76 -6.76
N PHE A 34 -0.02 -6.24 -5.69
CA PHE A 34 -1.38 -6.54 -5.25
C PHE A 34 -1.64 -8.00 -4.84
N GLY A 35 -0.61 -8.85 -4.71
CA GLY A 35 -0.81 -10.28 -4.40
C GLY A 35 -1.56 -10.53 -3.09
N ARG A 36 -1.43 -9.62 -2.11
CA ARG A 36 -2.23 -9.70 -0.88
C ARG A 36 -3.73 -9.51 -1.12
N ARG A 37 -4.15 -8.70 -2.10
CA ARG A 37 -5.56 -8.55 -2.45
C ARG A 37 -6.09 -9.84 -3.08
N GLU A 38 -5.33 -10.41 -4.01
CA GLU A 38 -5.63 -11.67 -4.67
C GLU A 38 -5.83 -12.80 -3.64
N TRP A 39 -4.87 -13.01 -2.73
CA TRP A 39 -4.97 -14.05 -1.70
C TRP A 39 -6.21 -13.91 -0.81
N VAL A 40 -6.61 -12.69 -0.46
CA VAL A 40 -7.84 -12.51 0.34
C VAL A 40 -9.09 -12.87 -0.45
N SER A 41 -9.12 -12.51 -1.73
CA SER A 41 -10.21 -12.89 -2.62
C SER A 41 -10.27 -14.40 -2.81
N GLU A 42 -9.12 -15.07 -2.97
CA GLU A 42 -9.03 -16.53 -3.18
C GLU A 42 -9.62 -17.34 -2.02
N VAL A 43 -9.44 -16.88 -0.78
CA VAL A 43 -10.00 -17.54 0.41
C VAL A 43 -11.41 -17.05 0.78
N GLY A 44 -12.04 -16.24 -0.08
CA GLY A 44 -13.37 -15.68 0.16
C GLY A 44 -13.45 -14.74 1.37
N SER A 45 -12.32 -14.14 1.75
CA SER A 45 -12.22 -13.22 2.87
C SER A 45 -12.37 -11.77 2.42
N VAL A 46 -12.34 -10.84 3.37
CA VAL A 46 -12.42 -9.41 3.15
C VAL A 46 -11.31 -8.69 3.91
N SER A 47 -10.96 -7.49 3.46
CA SER A 47 -10.06 -6.63 4.22
C SER A 47 -10.73 -6.13 5.49
N ALA A 48 -9.95 -6.03 6.58
CA ALA A 48 -10.41 -5.44 7.83
C ALA A 48 -10.71 -3.93 7.70
N THR A 49 -10.01 -3.25 6.78
CA THR A 49 -10.28 -1.85 6.42
C THR A 49 -10.81 -1.77 4.98
N PRO A 50 -11.78 -0.89 4.69
CA PRO A 50 -12.23 -0.68 3.32
C PRO A 50 -11.06 -0.31 2.41
N ILE A 51 -10.89 -1.06 1.32
CA ILE A 51 -9.86 -0.79 0.33
C ILE A 51 -10.56 -0.30 -0.94
N ALA A 52 -10.32 0.96 -1.30
CA ALA A 52 -10.79 1.50 -2.57
C ALA A 52 -10.09 0.82 -3.75
N ASN A 53 -10.76 0.81 -4.90
CA ASN A 53 -10.13 0.41 -6.14
C ASN A 53 -9.03 1.42 -6.51
N ILE A 54 -7.96 0.96 -7.15
CA ILE A 54 -6.78 1.77 -7.45
C ILE A 54 -7.12 2.91 -8.42
N GLU A 55 -8.06 2.72 -9.35
CA GLU A 55 -8.51 3.75 -10.29
C GLU A 55 -9.36 4.84 -9.62
N THR A 56 -9.84 4.58 -8.40
CA THR A 56 -10.62 5.53 -7.59
C THR A 56 -9.82 6.26 -6.52
N ARG A 57 -8.52 5.98 -6.38
CA ARG A 57 -7.66 6.56 -5.33
C ARG A 57 -6.96 7.83 -5.75
#